data_AF-A0A9X3IIP0-F1
#
_entry.id   AF-A0A9X3IIP0-F1
#
_cell.length_a   1.000
_cell.length_b   1.000
_cell.length_c   1.000
_cell.angle_alpha   90.00
_cell.angle_beta   90.00
_cell.angle_gamma   90.00
#
_symmetry.space_group_name_H-M   'P 1'
#
loop_
_entity.id
_entity.type
_entity.pdbx_description
1 polymer ?
#
loop_
_entity_poly.entity_id
_entity_poly.type
_entity_poly.pdbx_seq_one_letter_code
_entity_poly.pdbx_strand_id
1 'polypeptide(L)'
;MEYFEIFNKQFKSAEANKFLGVYILTANKLYTPREIAVNTVVLNSMTSWTSTFIGNVKTDLKLEKVDISGKNIFDTLLPGYRTLGFDNENDYGEARKLLASYGKDRFPQGSHCYRFVSTKNNQDYFSFKTDNEFNQPFEDFNNDNLGYVDYLNEFYKPLGLSYRYESGNWQGTPWTTIYEIELGTGDEDAVAVKYQNKTYLAE
;
A
#
# COMPACT_ATOMS: atom_id res chain seq x y z
N MET A 1 5.64 -19.60 7.22
CA MET A 1 4.55 -19.04 8.04
C MET A 1 5.23 -18.30 9.18
N GLU A 2 5.20 -16.97 9.14
CA GLU A 2 5.81 -16.16 10.21
C GLU A 2 4.81 -16.06 11.37
N TYR A 3 5.30 -16.32 12.58
CA TYR A 3 4.53 -16.19 13.82
C TYR A 3 5.00 -14.92 14.54
N PHE A 4 4.05 -14.08 14.96
CA PHE A 4 4.34 -12.90 15.76
C PHE A 4 3.88 -13.14 17.19
N GLU A 5 4.82 -13.15 18.13
CA GLU A 5 4.49 -13.16 19.55
C GLU A 5 4.01 -11.77 19.98
N ILE A 6 2.78 -11.69 20.48
CA ILE A 6 2.22 -10.45 20.99
C ILE A 6 2.54 -10.37 22.48
N PHE A 7 3.42 -9.44 22.84
CA PHE A 7 3.74 -9.14 24.23
C PHE A 7 3.19 -7.76 24.60
N ASN A 8 2.39 -7.70 25.66
CA ASN A 8 1.83 -6.44 26.17
C ASN A 8 1.07 -5.61 25.10
N LYS A 9 0.30 -6.31 24.26
CA LYS A 9 -0.43 -5.75 23.09
C LYS A 9 0.46 -5.14 22.01
N GLN A 10 1.71 -5.58 21.91
CA GLN A 10 2.63 -5.11 20.88
C GLN A 10 3.38 -6.29 20.27
N PHE A 11 3.78 -6.13 19.01
CA PHE A 11 4.75 -7.02 18.38
C PHE A 11 5.67 -6.23 17.47
N LYS A 12 6.77 -6.85 17.09
CA LYS A 12 7.77 -6.29 16.18
C LYS A 12 7.76 -7.07 14.88
N SER A 13 7.88 -6.37 13.77
CA SER A 13 8.13 -7.04 12.49
C SER A 13 9.53 -7.68 12.49
N ALA A 14 9.79 -8.58 11.54
CA ALA A 14 11.13 -9.14 11.33
C ALA A 14 12.20 -8.06 11.01
N GLU A 15 11.77 -6.88 10.55
CA GLU A 15 12.63 -5.74 10.22
C GLU A 15 12.80 -4.75 11.38
N ALA A 16 12.30 -5.07 12.57
CA ALA A 16 12.45 -4.19 13.73
C ALA A 16 13.89 -4.05 14.21
N ASN A 17 14.23 -2.83 14.63
CA ASN A 17 15.55 -2.45 15.14
C ASN A 17 16.70 -2.68 14.13
N LYS A 18 16.38 -2.74 12.84
CA LYS A 18 17.38 -2.78 11.76
C LYS A 18 17.56 -1.41 11.13
N PHE A 19 18.65 -1.25 10.40
CA PHE A 19 18.85 -0.08 9.53
C PHE A 19 17.73 0.01 8.50
N LEU A 20 17.26 1.23 8.22
CA LEU A 20 16.22 1.49 7.22
C LEU A 20 16.58 0.91 5.85
N GLY A 21 17.84 1.02 5.43
CA GLY A 21 18.27 0.63 4.08
C GLY A 21 17.72 1.51 2.95
N VAL A 22 16.82 2.44 3.27
CA VAL A 22 16.17 3.40 2.36
C VAL A 22 16.18 4.80 2.99
N TYR A 23 16.01 5.81 2.16
CA TYR A 23 15.71 7.16 2.63
C TYR A 23 14.20 7.30 2.80
N ILE A 24 13.77 7.98 3.88
CA ILE A 24 12.36 8.34 4.09
C ILE A 24 12.27 9.86 4.16
N LEU A 25 11.66 10.47 3.16
CA LEU A 25 11.45 11.91 3.10
C LEU A 25 10.07 12.25 3.63
N THR A 26 9.99 13.06 4.68
CA THR A 26 8.75 13.68 5.14
C THR A 26 8.85 15.19 5.02
N ALA A 27 7.74 15.90 5.16
CA ALA A 27 7.71 17.36 5.22
C ALA A 27 8.68 17.94 6.26
N ASN A 28 8.93 17.22 7.36
CA ASN A 28 9.67 17.71 8.52
C ASN A 28 11.07 17.09 8.69
N LYS A 29 11.36 15.96 8.05
CA LYS A 29 12.64 15.26 8.21
C LYS A 29 12.97 14.35 7.02
N LEU A 30 14.24 14.32 6.63
CA LEU A 30 14.81 13.26 5.82
C LEU A 30 15.48 12.23 6.72
N TYR A 31 14.94 11.02 6.79
CA TYR A 31 15.57 9.89 7.46
C TYR A 31 16.54 9.19 6.51
N THR A 32 17.67 8.73 7.04
CA THR A 32 18.76 8.13 6.22
C THR A 32 18.77 6.60 6.32
N PRO A 33 19.35 5.88 5.34
CA PRO A 33 19.45 4.42 5.37
C PRO A 33 20.13 3.84 6.62
N ARG A 34 20.94 4.65 7.32
CA ARG A 34 21.67 4.26 8.54
C ARG A 34 20.88 4.52 9.83
N GLU A 35 19.72 5.16 9.77
CA GLU A 35 18.87 5.26 10.94
C GLU A 35 18.14 3.94 11.20
N ILE A 36 17.81 3.71 12.47
CA ILE A 36 17.22 2.45 12.92
C ILE A 36 15.70 2.58 12.90
N ALA A 37 15.05 1.71 12.13
CA ALA A 37 13.61 1.58 12.09
C ALA A 37 13.10 0.80 13.31
N VAL A 38 12.07 1.31 13.96
CA VAL A 38 11.50 0.70 15.17
C VAL A 38 10.58 -0.47 14.79
N ASN A 39 9.86 -0.35 13.67
CA ASN A 39 8.92 -1.33 13.10
C ASN A 39 8.13 -2.11 14.16
N THR A 40 7.49 -1.35 15.05
CA THR A 40 6.69 -1.88 16.15
C THR A 40 5.22 -1.61 15.89
N VAL A 41 4.39 -2.63 16.08
CA VAL A 41 2.94 -2.54 15.96
C VAL A 41 2.33 -2.61 17.35
N VAL A 42 1.46 -1.64 17.65
CA VAL A 42 0.63 -1.59 18.85
C VAL A 42 -0.79 -1.99 18.50
N LEU A 43 -1.34 -2.98 19.19
CA LEU A 43 -2.75 -3.38 19.07
C LEU A 43 -3.58 -2.57 20.08
N ASN A 44 -4.18 -1.47 19.62
CA ASN A 44 -5.11 -0.69 20.44
C ASN A 44 -6.37 -1.53 20.76
N SER A 45 -6.83 -2.30 19.77
CA SER A 45 -7.87 -3.32 19.90
C SER A 45 -7.68 -4.42 18.85
N MET A 46 -8.55 -5.43 18.81
CA MET A 46 -8.56 -6.43 17.74
C MET A 46 -8.89 -5.85 16.35
N THR A 47 -9.39 -4.62 16.31
CA THR A 47 -9.84 -3.95 15.08
C THR A 47 -9.13 -2.61 14.81
N SER A 48 -8.15 -2.25 15.64
CA SER A 48 -7.41 -0.99 15.51
C SER A 48 -5.97 -1.18 15.95
N TRP A 49 -5.05 -1.10 15.00
CA TRP A 49 -3.61 -1.24 15.25
C TRP A 49 -2.89 0.02 14.79
N THR A 50 -1.75 0.32 15.39
CA THR A 50 -0.87 1.42 14.98
C THR A 50 0.52 0.86 14.75
N SER A 51 0.99 0.91 13.51
CA SER A 51 2.37 0.59 13.15
C SER A 51 3.23 1.84 13.27
N THR A 52 4.35 1.76 13.99
CA THR A 52 5.38 2.78 14.01
C THR A 52 6.56 2.29 13.20
N PHE A 53 6.80 2.95 12.06
CA PHE A 53 7.89 2.62 11.15
C PHE A 53 9.21 3.22 11.67
N ILE A 54 9.32 4.55 11.67
CA ILE A 54 10.46 5.28 12.23
C ILE A 54 10.05 6.64 12.79
N GLY A 55 10.58 7.00 13.97
CA GLY A 55 10.29 8.29 14.60
C GLY A 55 8.78 8.56 14.72
N ASN A 56 8.31 9.59 14.00
CA ASN A 56 6.89 9.95 13.96
C ASN A 56 6.15 9.40 12.74
N VAL A 57 6.77 8.62 11.85
CA VAL A 57 6.10 7.98 10.71
C VAL A 57 5.32 6.77 11.22
N LYS A 58 3.99 6.88 11.21
CA LYS A 58 3.07 5.88 11.74
C LYS A 58 1.90 5.66 10.79
N THR A 59 1.41 4.43 10.78
CA THR A 59 0.25 4.02 10.00
C THR A 59 -0.77 3.37 10.93
N ASP A 60 -1.96 3.95 10.99
CA ASP A 60 -3.10 3.38 11.69
C ASP A 60 -3.85 2.42 10.75
N LEU A 61 -4.05 1.18 11.20
CA LEU A 61 -4.80 0.14 10.53
C LEU A 61 -6.15 -0.03 11.24
N LYS A 62 -7.23 0.09 10.46
CA LYS A 62 -8.59 -0.19 10.92
C LYS A 62 -9.12 -1.45 10.25
N LEU A 63 -9.63 -2.36 11.07
CA LEU A 63 -10.29 -3.58 10.66
C LEU A 63 -11.73 -3.59 11.16
N GLU A 64 -12.52 -4.50 10.62
CA GLU A 64 -13.86 -4.81 11.09
C GLU A 64 -13.98 -6.32 11.28
N LYS A 65 -14.56 -6.73 12.41
CA LYS A 65 -14.90 -8.13 12.62
C LYS A 65 -16.25 -8.43 11.96
N VAL A 66 -16.25 -9.27 10.95
CA VAL A 66 -17.44 -9.64 10.18
C VAL A 66 -17.81 -11.08 10.48
N ASP A 67 -19.09 -11.31 10.80
CA ASP A 67 -19.64 -12.66 10.91
C ASP A 67 -19.80 -13.25 9.50
N ILE A 68 -19.17 -14.41 9.32
CA ILE A 68 -19.21 -15.19 8.07
C ILE A 68 -19.82 -16.57 8.27
N SER A 69 -20.41 -16.83 9.43
CA SER A 69 -21.05 -18.09 9.78
C SER A 69 -22.05 -18.54 8.72
N GLY A 70 -21.86 -19.76 8.21
CA GLY A 70 -22.73 -20.35 7.20
C GLY A 70 -22.66 -19.69 5.82
N LYS A 71 -21.85 -18.64 5.59
CA LYS A 71 -21.64 -18.08 4.25
C LYS A 71 -20.82 -19.04 3.39
N ASN A 72 -21.07 -19.05 2.08
CA ASN A 72 -20.28 -19.86 1.16
C ASN A 72 -18.83 -19.36 1.12
N ILE A 73 -17.86 -20.27 1.20
CA ILE A 73 -16.44 -19.92 1.31
C ILE A 73 -15.98 -19.15 0.07
N PHE A 74 -16.26 -19.70 -1.11
CA PHE A 74 -15.86 -19.09 -2.37
C PHE A 74 -16.47 -17.69 -2.57
N ASP A 75 -17.78 -17.57 -2.38
CA ASP A 75 -18.50 -16.30 -2.61
C ASP A 75 -18.15 -15.20 -1.59
N THR A 76 -17.67 -15.59 -0.41
CA THR A 76 -17.25 -14.64 0.62
C THR A 76 -15.83 -14.12 0.37
N LEU A 77 -14.93 -14.97 -0.12
CA LEU A 77 -13.54 -14.59 -0.41
C LEU A 77 -13.41 -13.88 -1.76
N LEU A 78 -14.20 -14.27 -2.75
CA LEU A 78 -14.20 -13.73 -4.11
C LEU A 78 -15.63 -13.32 -4.53
N PRO A 79 -16.21 -12.28 -3.90
CA PRO A 79 -17.58 -11.86 -4.20
C PRO A 79 -17.73 -11.47 -5.67
N GLY A 80 -18.76 -12.00 -6.33
CA GLY A 80 -19.06 -11.73 -7.75
C GLY A 80 -18.27 -12.58 -8.75
N TYR A 81 -17.20 -13.27 -8.37
CA TYR A 81 -16.34 -13.97 -9.32
C TYR A 81 -17.01 -15.15 -10.05
N ARG A 82 -18.10 -15.69 -9.53
CA ARG A 82 -18.86 -16.74 -10.24
C ARG A 82 -19.42 -16.26 -11.58
N THR A 83 -19.78 -14.98 -11.69
CA THR A 83 -20.40 -14.43 -12.90
C THR A 83 -19.41 -14.25 -14.03
N LEU A 84 -18.11 -14.25 -13.74
CA LEU A 84 -17.04 -14.09 -14.73
C LEU A 84 -16.86 -15.32 -15.61
N GLY A 85 -17.36 -16.48 -15.18
CA GLY A 85 -17.12 -17.75 -15.89
C GLY A 85 -15.67 -18.21 -15.70
N PHE A 86 -15.49 -19.43 -15.19
CA PHE A 86 -14.16 -20.04 -15.08
C PHE A 86 -13.86 -20.91 -16.30
N ASP A 87 -14.00 -20.32 -17.49
CA ASP A 87 -13.73 -20.95 -18.78
C ASP A 87 -12.26 -20.85 -19.17
N ASN A 88 -11.85 -21.54 -20.24
CA ASN A 88 -10.45 -21.62 -20.66
C ASN A 88 -9.91 -20.31 -21.27
N GLU A 89 -10.72 -19.25 -21.36
CA GLU A 89 -10.34 -17.98 -21.97
C GLU A 89 -9.78 -16.99 -20.93
N ASN A 90 -9.99 -17.24 -19.63
CA ASN A 90 -9.56 -16.36 -18.55
C ASN A 90 -8.54 -17.01 -17.61
N ASP A 91 -7.39 -16.37 -17.38
CA ASP A 91 -6.31 -16.87 -16.50
C ASP A 91 -6.61 -16.63 -15.01
N TYR A 92 -7.61 -17.33 -14.48
CA TYR A 92 -8.01 -17.29 -13.07
C TYR A 92 -7.54 -18.53 -12.30
N GLY A 93 -6.28 -18.94 -12.47
CA GLY A 93 -5.75 -20.19 -11.91
C GLY A 93 -6.04 -20.40 -10.42
N GLU A 94 -5.81 -19.38 -9.58
CA GLU A 94 -6.02 -19.49 -8.12
C GLU A 94 -7.50 -19.51 -7.73
N ALA A 95 -8.33 -18.69 -8.38
CA ALA A 95 -9.77 -18.71 -8.12
C ALA A 95 -10.42 -20.04 -8.56
N ARG A 96 -9.94 -20.69 -9.64
CA ARG A 96 -10.37 -22.03 -10.01
C ARG A 96 -10.03 -23.08 -8.97
N LYS A 97 -8.81 -23.03 -8.40
CA LYS A 97 -8.43 -23.94 -7.30
C LYS A 97 -9.34 -23.74 -6.10
N LEU A 98 -9.59 -22.49 -5.70
CA LEU A 98 -10.49 -22.18 -4.60
C LEU A 98 -11.93 -22.67 -4.88
N LEU A 99 -12.43 -22.48 -6.10
CA LEU A 99 -13.76 -22.93 -6.52
C LEU A 99 -13.86 -24.47 -6.50
N ALA A 100 -12.85 -25.16 -7.03
CA ALA A 100 -12.83 -26.63 -7.07
C ALA A 100 -12.77 -27.23 -5.66
N SER A 101 -11.98 -26.64 -4.77
CA SER A 101 -11.80 -27.12 -3.39
C SER A 101 -12.95 -26.75 -2.46
N TYR A 102 -13.48 -25.52 -2.53
CA TYR A 102 -14.40 -24.96 -1.53
C TYR A 102 -15.66 -24.34 -2.12
N GLY A 103 -15.91 -24.53 -3.42
CA GLY A 103 -17.00 -23.87 -4.13
C GLY A 103 -18.41 -24.17 -3.60
N LYS A 104 -18.60 -25.33 -2.95
CA LYS A 104 -19.88 -25.72 -2.32
C LYS A 104 -19.87 -25.58 -0.80
N ASP A 105 -18.70 -25.34 -0.23
CA ASP A 105 -18.51 -25.36 1.21
C ASP A 105 -18.96 -24.04 1.83
N ARG A 106 -19.31 -24.13 3.11
CA ARG A 106 -19.73 -22.99 3.92
C ARG A 106 -18.84 -22.90 5.14
N PHE A 107 -18.58 -21.69 5.60
CA PHE A 107 -17.90 -21.49 6.87
C PHE A 107 -18.71 -22.12 8.01
N PRO A 108 -18.05 -22.79 8.98
CA PRO A 108 -18.69 -23.30 10.18
C PRO A 108 -19.45 -22.21 10.95
N GLN A 109 -20.41 -22.61 11.78
CA GLN A 109 -21.11 -21.66 12.65
C GLN A 109 -20.14 -21.05 13.68
N GLY A 110 -20.29 -19.76 13.95
CA GLY A 110 -19.38 -18.98 14.81
C GLY A 110 -18.12 -18.47 14.10
N SER A 111 -18.01 -18.64 12.79
CA SER A 111 -16.85 -18.16 12.02
C SER A 111 -16.88 -16.65 11.87
N HIS A 112 -15.73 -16.01 12.06
CA HIS A 112 -15.55 -14.59 11.85
C HIS A 112 -14.29 -14.34 11.03
N CYS A 113 -14.31 -13.30 10.20
CA CYS A 113 -13.10 -12.75 9.60
C CYS A 113 -12.88 -11.31 10.05
N TYR A 114 -11.64 -10.87 9.97
CA TYR A 114 -11.32 -9.45 10.02
C TYR A 114 -11.21 -8.93 8.60
N ARG A 115 -12.03 -7.95 8.26
CA ARG A 115 -12.01 -7.25 6.98
C ARG A 115 -11.20 -5.97 7.13
N PHE A 116 -10.31 -5.72 6.19
CA PHE A 116 -9.63 -4.44 6.05
C PHE A 116 -10.65 -3.33 5.79
N VAL A 117 -10.58 -2.24 6.57
CA VAL A 117 -11.45 -1.07 6.38
C VAL A 117 -10.64 0.08 5.80
N SER A 118 -9.50 0.40 6.42
CA SER A 118 -8.65 1.51 5.97
C SER A 118 -7.27 1.45 6.61
N THR A 119 -6.29 2.01 5.91
CA THR A 119 -5.03 2.48 6.48
C THR A 119 -5.01 4.00 6.46
N LYS A 120 -4.32 4.62 7.42
CA LYS A 120 -4.07 6.06 7.41
C LYS A 120 -2.69 6.35 7.95
N ASN A 121 -1.84 6.96 7.12
CA ASN A 121 -0.59 7.53 7.59
C ASN A 121 -0.86 8.80 8.40
N ASN A 122 -0.11 9.00 9.49
CA ASN A 122 -0.25 10.19 10.32
C ASN A 122 0.48 11.42 9.74
N GLN A 123 1.33 11.20 8.73
CA GLN A 123 1.97 12.19 7.90
C GLN A 123 2.36 11.54 6.57
N ASP A 124 2.44 12.33 5.52
CA ASP A 124 2.90 11.88 4.22
C ASP A 124 4.41 11.67 4.22
N TYR A 125 4.87 10.69 3.45
CA TYR A 125 6.28 10.41 3.27
C TYR A 125 6.52 9.76 1.91
N PHE A 126 7.75 9.90 1.40
CA PHE A 126 8.26 9.15 0.26
C PHE A 126 9.41 8.25 0.71
N SER A 127 9.45 7.02 0.21
CA SER A 127 10.56 6.09 0.36
C SER A 127 11.34 6.02 -0.94
N PHE A 128 12.67 6.16 -0.89
CA PHE A 128 13.51 6.02 -2.08
C PHE A 128 14.90 5.46 -1.75
N LYS A 129 15.56 4.91 -2.78
CA LYS A 129 16.95 4.46 -2.71
C LYS A 129 17.82 5.25 -3.67
N THR A 130 19.11 5.33 -3.35
CA THR A 130 20.10 6.05 -4.18
C THR A 130 21.05 5.10 -4.92
N ASP A 131 20.75 3.80 -4.93
CA ASP A 131 21.52 2.77 -5.62
C ASP A 131 21.28 2.79 -7.14
N ASN A 132 20.07 3.13 -7.57
CA ASN A 132 19.69 3.25 -8.97
C ASN A 132 19.11 4.63 -9.25
N GLU A 133 19.90 5.50 -9.90
CA GLU A 133 19.43 6.77 -10.44
C GLU A 133 18.50 6.51 -11.64
N PHE A 134 17.38 7.22 -11.69
CA PHE A 134 16.52 7.24 -12.86
C PHE A 134 17.16 8.13 -13.93
N ASN A 135 17.41 7.57 -15.12
CA ASN A 135 18.16 8.23 -16.19
C ASN A 135 17.30 9.25 -16.96
N GLN A 136 16.70 10.19 -16.23
CA GLN A 136 15.94 11.33 -16.73
C GLN A 136 16.11 12.50 -15.75
N PRO A 137 16.33 13.74 -16.23
CA PRO A 137 16.30 14.92 -15.37
C PRO A 137 14.95 15.06 -14.66
N PHE A 138 14.99 15.43 -13.37
CA PHE A 138 13.76 15.54 -12.56
C PHE A 138 12.72 16.49 -13.17
N GLU A 139 13.17 17.59 -13.77
CA GLU A 139 12.25 18.57 -14.39
C GLU A 139 11.52 17.96 -15.59
N ASP A 140 12.19 17.09 -16.36
CA ASP A 140 11.58 16.40 -17.49
C ASP A 140 10.58 15.35 -16.99
N PHE A 141 10.95 14.56 -15.96
CA PHE A 141 10.03 13.60 -15.33
C PHE A 141 8.77 14.29 -14.77
N ASN A 142 8.96 15.42 -14.08
CA ASN A 142 7.87 16.21 -13.53
C ASN A 142 6.97 16.79 -14.63
N ASN A 143 7.54 17.19 -15.77
CA ASN A 143 6.76 17.66 -16.92
C ASN A 143 6.00 16.52 -17.59
N ASP A 144 6.59 15.33 -17.70
CA ASP A 144 5.92 14.15 -18.23
C ASP A 144 4.70 13.76 -17.37
N ASN A 145 4.83 13.85 -16.04
CA ASN A 145 3.72 13.64 -15.10
C ASN A 145 2.53 14.57 -15.35
N LEU A 146 2.76 15.83 -15.74
CA LEU A 146 1.68 16.77 -16.07
C LEU A 146 0.86 16.32 -17.28
N GLY A 147 1.48 15.68 -18.28
CA GLY A 147 0.77 15.11 -19.42
C GLY A 147 0.17 13.73 -19.10
N TYR A 148 0.86 12.94 -18.29
CA TYR A 148 0.44 11.58 -17.96
C TYR A 148 -0.84 11.56 -17.12
N VAL A 149 -1.01 12.49 -16.18
CA VAL A 149 -2.24 12.59 -15.38
C VAL A 149 -3.49 12.84 -16.24
N ASP A 150 -3.37 13.59 -17.33
CA ASP A 150 -4.47 13.82 -18.27
C ASP A 150 -4.85 12.54 -19.01
N TYR A 151 -3.84 11.79 -19.48
CA TYR A 151 -4.05 10.47 -20.09
C TYR A 151 -4.74 9.50 -19.12
N LEU A 152 -4.27 9.42 -17.86
CA LEU A 152 -4.86 8.53 -16.85
C LEU A 152 -6.34 8.87 -16.61
N ASN A 153 -6.65 10.16 -16.45
CA ASN A 153 -8.01 10.62 -16.26
C ASN A 153 -8.91 10.35 -17.47
N GLU A 154 -8.39 10.38 -18.71
CA GLU A 154 -9.17 10.03 -19.90
C GLU A 154 -9.37 8.52 -20.01
N PHE A 155 -8.30 7.74 -19.85
CA PHE A 155 -8.28 6.29 -20.01
C PHE A 155 -9.15 5.57 -18.98
N TYR A 156 -9.06 5.99 -17.71
CA TYR A 156 -9.78 5.35 -16.60
C TYR A 156 -11.15 5.97 -16.30
N LYS A 157 -11.55 7.02 -17.02
CA LYS A 157 -12.90 7.63 -16.94
C LYS A 157 -14.06 6.62 -16.98
N PRO A 158 -14.07 5.59 -17.85
CA PRO A 158 -15.16 4.61 -17.90
C PRO A 158 -15.30 3.77 -16.62
N LEU A 159 -14.23 3.67 -15.83
CA LEU A 159 -14.20 2.97 -14.55
C LEU A 159 -14.55 3.88 -13.36
N GLY A 160 -14.77 5.18 -13.62
CA GLY A 160 -15.10 6.15 -12.58
C GLY A 160 -13.93 6.47 -11.64
N LEU A 161 -12.70 6.26 -12.09
CA LEU A 161 -11.47 6.59 -11.34
C LEU A 161 -10.96 7.96 -11.79
N SER A 162 -10.36 8.69 -10.86
CA SER A 162 -9.79 10.01 -11.11
C SER A 162 -8.37 10.08 -10.54
N TYR A 163 -7.47 10.75 -11.25
CA TYR A 163 -6.07 10.87 -10.88
C TYR A 163 -5.70 12.33 -10.66
N ARG A 164 -4.80 12.57 -9.70
CA ARG A 164 -4.30 13.91 -9.39
C ARG A 164 -2.79 13.94 -9.39
N TYR A 165 -2.24 14.90 -10.10
CA TYR A 165 -0.84 15.28 -10.03
C TYR A 165 -0.60 16.21 -8.84
N GLU A 166 0.47 15.94 -8.08
CA GLU A 166 1.00 16.86 -7.08
C GLU A 166 2.53 16.91 -7.14
N SER A 167 3.07 18.05 -6.73
CA SER A 167 4.51 18.27 -6.58
C SER A 167 4.80 19.25 -5.46
N GLY A 168 6.04 19.23 -4.99
CA GLY A 168 6.45 20.12 -3.91
C GLY A 168 7.93 20.00 -3.59
N ASN A 169 8.29 20.55 -2.43
CA ASN A 169 9.65 20.48 -1.92
C ASN A 169 9.59 20.25 -0.42
N TRP A 170 10.21 19.16 0.03
CA TRP A 170 10.38 18.86 1.44
C TRP A 170 11.86 18.80 1.77
N GLN A 171 12.28 19.48 2.83
CA GLN A 171 13.68 19.44 3.30
C GLN A 171 14.71 19.81 2.21
N GLY A 172 14.34 20.67 1.25
CA GLY A 172 15.20 21.03 0.12
C GLY A 172 15.19 20.02 -1.03
N THR A 173 14.41 18.95 -0.94
CA THR A 173 14.25 17.87 -1.92
C THR A 173 12.95 18.06 -2.69
N PRO A 174 13.00 18.49 -3.98
CA PRO A 174 11.83 18.45 -4.86
C PRO A 174 11.28 17.04 -5.00
N TRP A 175 9.95 16.94 -5.09
CA TRP A 175 9.23 15.68 -5.31
C TRP A 175 8.04 15.90 -6.23
N THR A 176 7.61 14.83 -6.91
CA THR A 176 6.42 14.78 -7.75
C THR A 176 5.75 13.42 -7.61
N THR A 177 4.43 13.39 -7.75
CA THR A 177 3.60 12.19 -7.69
C THR A 177 2.34 12.36 -8.52
N ILE A 178 1.77 11.24 -8.96
CA ILE A 178 0.37 11.14 -9.34
C ILE A 178 -0.27 10.11 -8.42
N TYR A 179 -1.46 10.40 -7.90
CA TYR A 179 -2.22 9.43 -7.12
C TYR A 179 -3.67 9.35 -7.60
N GLU A 180 -4.24 8.15 -7.48
CA GLU A 180 -5.66 7.91 -7.68
C GLU A 180 -6.44 8.44 -6.46
N ILE A 181 -7.51 9.19 -6.72
CA ILE A 181 -8.19 10.02 -5.71
C ILE A 181 -9.07 9.17 -4.79
N GLU A 182 -9.70 8.12 -5.31
CA GLU A 182 -10.72 7.37 -4.59
C GLU A 182 -10.13 6.42 -3.51
N LEU A 183 -8.94 5.89 -3.74
CA LEU A 183 -8.17 5.03 -2.82
C LEU A 183 -6.93 5.74 -2.25
N GLY A 184 -6.49 6.86 -2.83
CA GLY A 184 -5.30 7.59 -2.38
C GLY A 184 -4.00 6.84 -2.65
N THR A 185 -3.98 6.00 -3.68
CA THR A 185 -2.81 5.17 -4.03
C THR A 185 -1.97 5.88 -5.08
N GLY A 186 -0.68 6.05 -4.81
CA GLY A 186 0.28 6.61 -5.78
C GLY A 186 0.43 5.67 -6.99
N ASP A 187 0.55 6.25 -8.17
CA ASP A 187 1.01 5.54 -9.36
C ASP A 187 2.54 5.39 -9.24
N GLU A 188 3.01 4.16 -8.97
CA GLU A 188 4.42 3.84 -8.71
C GLU A 188 5.36 4.33 -9.83
N ASP A 189 4.87 4.40 -11.08
CA ASP A 189 5.65 4.86 -12.22
C ASP A 189 5.73 6.40 -12.31
N ALA A 190 4.95 7.12 -11.49
CA ALA A 190 4.82 8.57 -11.51
C ALA A 190 5.35 9.25 -10.25
N VAL A 191 6.05 8.54 -9.35
CA VAL A 191 6.58 9.11 -8.11
C VAL A 191 8.11 9.24 -8.18
N ALA A 192 8.62 10.45 -7.98
CA ALA A 192 10.05 10.70 -7.98
C ALA A 192 10.47 11.82 -7.03
N VAL A 193 11.74 11.76 -6.59
CA VAL A 193 12.40 12.80 -5.80
C VAL A 193 13.72 13.23 -6.45
N LYS A 194 14.07 14.51 -6.30
CA LYS A 194 15.37 15.06 -6.72
C LYS A 194 16.30 15.19 -5.54
N TYR A 195 17.26 14.28 -5.44
CA TYR A 195 18.22 14.24 -4.33
C TYR A 195 19.65 14.31 -4.86
N GLN A 196 20.49 15.18 -4.29
CA GLN A 196 21.88 15.36 -4.73
C GLN A 196 22.04 15.60 -6.25
N ASN A 197 21.15 16.42 -6.83
CA ASN A 197 21.06 16.72 -8.27
C ASN A 197 20.76 15.54 -9.20
N LYS A 198 20.24 14.44 -8.65
CA LYS A 198 19.85 13.24 -9.39
C LYS A 198 18.38 12.91 -9.15
N THR A 199 17.78 12.20 -10.09
CA THR A 199 16.39 11.74 -9.99
C THR A 199 16.36 10.32 -9.45
N TYR A 200 15.48 10.07 -8.48
CA TYR A 200 15.25 8.73 -7.94
C TYR A 200 13.75 8.47 -7.93
N LEU A 201 13.35 7.29 -8.41
CA LEU A 201 11.99 6.80 -8.24
C LEU A 201 11.72 6.59 -6.75
N ALA A 202 10.48 6.82 -6.34
CA ALA A 202 10.06 6.74 -4.96
C ALA A 202 8.69 6.04 -4.83
N GLU A 203 8.30 5.76 -3.59
CA GLU A 203 7.02 5.15 -3.21
C GLU A 203 6.38 5.96 -2.07
#